data_AF-A0A372QCR3-F1
#
_entry.id   AF-A0A372QCR3-F1
#
_cell.length_a   1.000
_cell.length_b   1.000
_cell.length_c   1.000
_cell.angle_alpha   90.00
_cell.angle_beta   90.00
_cell.angle_gamma   90.00
#
_symmetry.space_group_name_H-M   'P 1'
#
loop_
_entity.id
_entity.type
_entity.pdbx_description
1 polymer ?
#
loop_
_entity_poly.entity_id
_entity_poly.type
_entity_poly.pdbx_seq_one_letter_code
_entity_poly.pdbx_strand_id
1 'polypeptide(L)'
;QLNIDQKTIYNIIIKAFHEEIDQTVFFIDGPGDYGKTFLFNMILTKVRLESKITIAVASSGIAALLLNGGKTAHSRFKIPIKLGNDNH
;
A
#
# COMPACT_ATOMS: atom_id res chain seq x y z
N GLN A 1 6.38 12.45 -11.26
CA GLN A 1 7.47 12.88 -10.35
C GLN A 1 6.85 13.22 -9.00
N LEU A 2 7.51 12.90 -7.87
CA LEU A 2 6.96 13.15 -6.53
C LEU A 2 6.99 14.66 -6.22
N ASN A 3 5.93 15.18 -5.61
CA ASN A 3 5.95 16.53 -5.02
C ASN A 3 6.78 16.53 -3.72
N ILE A 4 6.96 17.70 -3.10
CA ILE A 4 7.83 17.86 -1.92
C ILE A 4 7.39 16.99 -0.73
N ASP A 5 6.08 16.91 -0.46
CA ASP A 5 5.53 16.16 0.66
C ASP A 5 5.64 14.66 0.41
N GLN A 6 5.26 14.21 -0.78
CA GLN A 6 5.40 12.83 -1.21
C GLN A 6 6.86 12.37 -1.20
N LYS A 7 7.80 13.24 -1.61
CA LYS A 7 9.24 12.94 -1.59
C LYS A 7 9.74 12.79 -0.15
N THR A 8 9.25 13.64 0.76
CA THR A 8 9.56 13.55 2.19
C THR A 8 9.09 12.22 2.77
N ILE A 9 7.82 11.85 2.54
CA ILE A 9 7.24 10.58 3.01
C ILE A 9 7.99 9.38 2.40
N TYR A 10 8.24 9.41 1.09
CA TYR A 10 8.99 8.38 0.39
C TYR A 10 10.36 8.15 1.03
N ASN A 11 11.12 9.22 1.27
CA ASN A 11 12.45 9.12 1.87
C ASN A 11 12.41 8.55 3.28
N ILE A 12 11.43 8.95 4.11
CA ILE A 12 11.27 8.41 5.48
C ILE A 12 11.06 6.89 5.44
N ILE A 13 10.16 6.41 4.58
CA ILE A 13 9.81 4.99 4.49
C ILE A 13 10.97 4.18 3.92
N ILE A 14 11.60 4.64 2.84
CA ILE A 14 12.74 3.94 2.22
C ILE A 14 13.94 3.91 3.17
N LYS A 15 14.19 5.00 3.92
CA LYS A 15 15.24 5.01 4.94
C LYS A 15 14.95 3.98 6.03
N ALA A 16 13.75 3.97 6.61
CA ALA A 16 13.37 2.98 7.63
C ALA A 16 13.48 1.53 7.12
N PHE A 17 13.13 1.31 5.84
CA PHE A 17 13.31 0.03 5.18
C PHE A 17 14.79 -0.41 5.10
N HIS A 18 15.70 0.51 4.75
CA HIS A 18 17.12 0.22 4.64
C HIS A 18 17.83 0.07 5.99
N GLU A 19 17.36 0.78 7.01
CA GLU A 19 17.88 0.67 8.38
C GLU A 19 17.37 -0.59 9.11
N GLU A 20 16.54 -1.41 8.44
CA GLU A 20 15.95 -2.64 8.97
C GLU A 20 15.33 -2.43 10.36
N ILE A 21 14.67 -1.29 10.54
CA ILE A 21 14.00 -0.96 11.81
C ILE A 21 12.77 -1.86 11.95
N ASP A 22 12.93 -2.89 12.78
CA ASP A 22 11.87 -3.85 13.07
C ASP A 22 10.58 -3.18 13.57
N GLN A 23 9.45 -3.77 13.20
CA GLN A 23 8.10 -3.40 13.69
C GLN A 23 7.65 -1.97 13.37
N THR A 24 8.19 -1.35 12.32
CA THR A 24 7.76 -0.02 11.91
C THR A 24 6.41 -0.06 11.16
N VAL A 25 5.43 0.73 11.62
CA VAL A 25 4.13 0.91 10.97
C VAL A 25 3.94 2.39 10.62
N PHE A 26 3.63 2.67 9.36
CA PHE A 26 3.33 4.03 8.88
C PHE A 26 1.86 4.15 8.47
N PHE A 27 1.22 5.24 8.89
CA PHE A 27 -0.10 5.64 8.39
C PHE A 27 0.05 6.94 7.60
N ILE A 28 -0.36 6.92 6.34
CA ILE A 28 -0.29 8.08 5.44
C ILE A 28 -1.71 8.51 5.15
N ASP A 29 -2.05 9.72 5.60
CA ASP A 29 -3.32 10.36 5.31
C ASP A 29 -3.12 11.62 4.47
N GLY A 30 -4.18 12.00 3.76
CA GLY A 30 -4.23 13.23 2.99
C GLY A 30 -5.49 13.28 2.14
N PRO A 31 -5.77 14.39 1.46
CA PRO A 31 -6.91 14.47 0.55
C PRO A 31 -6.80 13.50 -0.64
N GLY A 32 -7.91 13.24 -1.33
CA GLY A 32 -7.99 12.22 -2.40
C GLY A 32 -7.10 12.50 -3.61
N ASP A 33 -6.87 13.77 -3.89
CA ASP A 33 -6.10 14.33 -5.01
C ASP A 33 -4.58 14.37 -4.77
N TYR A 34 -4.10 13.99 -3.58
CA TYR A 34 -2.68 14.06 -3.21
C TYR A 34 -1.85 12.88 -3.74
N GLY A 35 -2.38 12.11 -4.69
CA GLY A 35 -1.64 11.07 -5.39
C GLY A 35 -1.07 9.96 -4.49
N LYS A 36 -1.75 9.63 -3.38
CA LYS A 36 -1.29 8.59 -2.44
C LYS A 36 -1.02 7.25 -3.13
N THR A 37 -1.87 6.86 -4.07
CA THR A 37 -1.68 5.67 -4.91
C THR A 37 -0.36 5.71 -5.69
N PHE A 38 -0.03 6.86 -6.28
CA PHE A 38 1.23 7.04 -7.01
C PHE A 38 2.43 6.90 -6.07
N LEU A 39 2.37 7.50 -4.88
CA LEU A 39 3.39 7.36 -3.84
C LEU A 39 3.57 5.88 -3.42
N PHE A 40 2.49 5.15 -3.14
CA PHE A 40 2.55 3.73 -2.80
C PHE A 40 3.18 2.90 -3.91
N ASN A 41 2.84 3.16 -5.18
CA ASN A 41 3.44 2.47 -6.32
C ASN A 41 4.93 2.74 -6.46
N MET A 42 5.39 3.96 -6.18
CA MET A 42 6.82 4.27 -6.17
C MET A 42 7.56 3.49 -5.10
N ILE A 43 7.02 3.40 -3.88
CA ILE A 43 7.61 2.62 -2.79
C ILE A 43 7.65 1.13 -3.15
N LEU A 44 6.52 0.57 -3.59
CA LEU A 44 6.42 -0.82 -4.02
C LEU A 44 7.44 -1.17 -5.11
N THR A 45 7.58 -0.29 -6.09
CA THR A 45 8.51 -0.47 -7.21
C THR A 45 9.96 -0.41 -6.73
N LYS A 46 10.32 0.56 -5.89
CA LYS A 46 11.67 0.68 -5.33
C LYS A 46 12.10 -0.58 -4.60
N VAL A 47 11.27 -1.09 -3.69
CA VAL A 47 11.60 -2.28 -2.90
C VAL A 47 11.71 -3.53 -3.79
N ARG A 48 10.84 -3.66 -4.81
CA ARG A 48 10.93 -4.77 -5.77
C ARG A 48 12.17 -4.70 -6.66
N LEU A 49 12.60 -3.50 -7.06
CA LEU A 49 13.84 -3.31 -7.81
C LEU A 49 15.08 -3.77 -7.02
N GLU A 50 15.00 -3.74 -5.69
CA GLU A 50 16.03 -4.28 -4.81
C GLU A 50 15.87 -5.78 -4.53
N SER A 51 15.04 -6.46 -5.33
CA SER A 51 14.76 -7.90 -5.22
C SER A 51 14.15 -8.32 -3.87
N LYS A 52 13.47 -7.40 -3.18
CA LYS A 52 12.81 -7.66 -1.89
C LYS A 52 11.31 -7.87 -2.10
N ILE A 53 10.69 -8.63 -1.19
CA ILE A 53 9.28 -9.03 -1.32
C ILE A 53 8.37 -7.92 -0.78
N THR A 54 7.42 -7.48 -1.60
CA THR A 54 6.35 -6.56 -1.18
C THR A 54 4.96 -7.11 -1.50
N ILE A 55 4.02 -6.91 -0.57
CA ILE A 55 2.62 -7.29 -0.75
C ILE A 55 1.77 -6.01 -0.81
N ALA A 56 1.19 -5.75 -1.97
CA ALA A 56 0.28 -4.64 -2.18
C ALA A 56 -1.17 -5.10 -1.97
N VAL A 57 -1.87 -4.47 -1.02
CA VAL A 57 -3.23 -4.86 -0.65
C VAL A 57 -4.13 -3.62 -0.59
N ALA A 58 -5.36 -3.76 -1.10
CA ALA A 58 -6.40 -2.73 -0.97
C ALA A 58 -7.73 -3.33 -0.49
N SER A 59 -8.65 -2.48 -0.03
CA SER A 59 -9.99 -2.91 0.40
C SER A 59 -10.91 -3.24 -0.78
N SER A 60 -10.90 -2.41 -1.84
CA SER A 60 -11.74 -2.56 -3.03
C SER A 60 -10.96 -3.08 -4.24
N GLY A 61 -11.68 -3.66 -5.20
CA GLY A 61 -11.11 -4.14 -6.46
C GLY A 61 -10.47 -3.00 -7.28
N ILE A 62 -11.15 -1.86 -7.40
CA ILE A 62 -10.64 -0.70 -8.14
C ILE A 62 -9.35 -0.17 -7.52
N ALA A 63 -9.28 -0.04 -6.19
CA ALA A 63 -8.06 0.39 -5.52
C ALA A 63 -6.92 -0.64 -5.70
N ALA A 64 -7.23 -1.94 -5.69
CA ALA A 64 -6.23 -2.98 -5.94
C ALA A 64 -5.67 -2.91 -7.36
N LEU A 65 -6.50 -2.62 -8.37
CA LEU A 65 -6.07 -2.46 -9.76
C LEU A 65 -5.10 -1.29 -9.95
N LEU A 66 -5.25 -0.24 -9.16
CA LEU A 66 -4.37 0.93 -9.22
C LEU A 66 -3.00 0.70 -8.55
N LEU A 67 -2.87 -0.33 -7.73
CA LEU A 67 -1.60 -0.69 -7.09
C LEU A 67 -0.84 -1.72 -7.94
N ASN A 68 0.46 -1.51 -8.14
CA ASN A 68 1.31 -2.43 -8.88
C ASN A 68 1.32 -3.80 -8.20
N GLY A 69 0.79 -4.83 -8.87
CA GLY A 69 0.63 -6.17 -8.30
C GLY A 69 -0.37 -6.25 -7.14
N GLY A 70 -1.27 -5.28 -7.04
CA GLY A 70 -2.28 -5.18 -5.99
C GLY A 70 -3.30 -6.30 -6.03
N LYS A 71 -3.75 -6.71 -4.84
CA LYS A 71 -4.89 -7.61 -4.65
C LYS A 71 -5.79 -7.06 -3.55
N THR A 72 -7.06 -7.48 -3.53
CA THR A 72 -7.92 -7.14 -2.40
C THR A 72 -7.47 -7.88 -1.13
N ALA A 73 -7.66 -7.30 0.05
CA ALA A 73 -7.35 -7.96 1.32
C ALA A 73 -8.05 -9.31 1.45
N HIS A 74 -9.32 -9.36 1.07
CA HIS A 74 -10.12 -10.58 1.01
C HIS A 74 -9.46 -11.67 0.15
N SER A 75 -9.05 -11.34 -1.08
CA SER A 75 -8.45 -12.34 -1.97
C SER A 75 -7.03 -12.75 -1.56
N ARG A 76 -6.25 -11.81 -1.01
CA ARG A 76 -4.85 -12.03 -0.62
C ARG A 76 -4.72 -12.82 0.68
N PHE A 77 -5.51 -12.48 1.69
CA PHE A 77 -5.44 -13.07 3.03
C PHE A 77 -6.55 -14.08 3.29
N LYS A 78 -7.42 -14.35 2.30
CA LYS A 78 -8.55 -15.30 2.41
C LYS A 78 -9.49 -14.95 3.56
N ILE A 79 -9.73 -13.66 3.77
CA ILE A 79 -10.64 -13.16 4.81
C ILE A 79 -12.05 -13.63 4.46
N PRO A 80 -12.75 -14.37 5.34
CA PRO A 80 -14.10 -14.81 5.08
C PRO A 80 -15.04 -13.63 4.87
N ILE A 81 -15.84 -13.70 3.81
CA ILE A 81 -16.94 -12.76 3.61
C ILE A 81 -18.11 -13.26 4.46
N LYS A 82 -18.46 -12.52 5.50
CA LYS A 82 -19.72 -12.75 6.22
C LYS A 82 -20.85 -12.24 5.33
N LEU A 83 -21.53 -13.15 4.63
CA LEU A 83 -22.85 -12.82 4.09
C LEU A 83 -23.78 -12.76 5.30
N GLY A 84 -24.35 -11.58 5.57
CA GLY A 84 -25.45 -11.48 6.51
C GLY A 84 -26.59 -12.33 5.96
N ASN A 85 -26.98 -13.38 6.68
CA ASN A 85 -28.25 -14.02 6.44
C ASN A 85 -29.30 -13.07 6.99
N ASP A 86 -29.73 -12.12 6.17
CA ASP A 86 -30.94 -11.33 6.42
C ASP A 86 -32.14 -12.26 6.20
N ASN A 87 -32.36 -13.16 7.15
CA ASN A 87 -33.59 -13.91 7.28
C ASN A 87 -34.65 -12.95 7.84
N HIS A 88 -35.28 -12.18 6.95
CA HIS A 88 -36.59 -11.61 7.19
C HIS A 88 -37.67 -12.65 6.94
#